data_AF-A0A4P9YIH7-F1
#
_entry.id   AF-A0A4P9YIH7-F1
#
_cell.length_a   1.000
_cell.length_b   1.000
_cell.length_c   1.000
_cell.angle_alpha   90.00
_cell.angle_beta   90.00
_cell.angle_gamma   90.00
#
_symmetry.space_group_name_H-M   'P 1'
#
loop_
_entity.id
_entity.type
_entity.pdbx_description
1 polymer ?
#
loop_
_entity_poly.entity_id
_entity_poly.type
_entity_poly.pdbx_seq_one_letter_code
_entity_poly.pdbx_strand_id
1 'polypeptide(L)'
;MALDELRSTKAEPRYTGPFTLIRRNKAGTYILKGPDGTEYKRPPSSLKLFYQPAINQGEVAEVQNIVDHAICNETNENLYLVKWKKLTAAHNQWVKESDFNDLAPIQKFWKEKKQHESINQTD
;
A
#
# COMPACT_ATOMS: atom_id res chain seq x y z
N MET A 1 9.81 6.92 9.38
CA MET A 1 8.86 6.33 10.33
C MET A 1 8.16 7.42 11.13
N ALA A 2 6.84 7.33 11.26
CA ALA A 2 6.02 8.23 12.09
C ALA A 2 5.04 7.41 12.94
N LEU A 3 4.73 7.88 14.15
CA LEU A 3 3.71 7.28 15.02
C LEU A 3 2.38 7.29 14.28
N ASP A 4 1.73 6.14 14.23
CA ASP A 4 0.39 6.07 13.63
C ASP A 4 -0.66 6.47 14.67
N GLU A 5 -1.24 7.65 14.47
CA GLU A 5 -2.34 8.17 15.28
C GLU A 5 -3.67 7.47 14.97
N LEU A 6 -3.78 6.81 13.80
CA LEU A 6 -4.93 6.01 13.41
C LEU A 6 -4.83 4.57 13.90
N ARG A 7 -3.79 4.24 14.69
CA ARG A 7 -3.60 2.91 15.23
C ARG A 7 -4.81 2.49 16.05
N SER A 8 -5.59 1.58 15.49
CA SER A 8 -6.89 1.18 16.04
C SER A 8 -6.75 0.03 17.03
N THR A 9 -5.78 -0.87 16.80
CA THR A 9 -5.55 -2.06 17.63
C THR A 9 -4.14 -2.12 18.20
N LYS A 10 -3.95 -2.90 19.27
CA LYS A 10 -2.61 -3.14 19.85
C LYS A 10 -1.69 -3.97 18.94
N ALA A 11 -2.26 -4.71 17.98
CA ALA A 11 -1.51 -5.56 17.06
C ALA A 11 -0.90 -4.77 15.88
N GLU A 12 -1.44 -3.57 15.60
CA GLU A 12 -0.90 -2.69 14.56
C GLU A 12 0.46 -2.09 14.96
N PRO A 13 1.33 -1.82 13.97
CA PRO A 13 2.65 -1.29 14.22
C PRO A 13 2.60 0.08 14.89
N ARG A 14 3.48 0.30 15.86
CA ARG A 14 3.57 1.60 16.56
C ARG A 14 4.04 2.73 15.64
N TYR A 15 4.83 2.41 14.63
CA TYR A 15 5.29 3.38 13.64
C TYR A 15 4.96 2.85 12.26
N THR A 16 4.46 3.71 11.39
CA THR A 16 4.21 3.39 9.98
C THR A 16 5.19 4.13 9.09
N GLY A 17 5.34 3.55 7.89
CA GLY A 17 5.92 4.16 6.71
C GLY A 17 7.43 4.49 6.77
N PRO A 18 8.15 4.32 5.66
CA PRO A 18 9.13 5.30 5.28
C PRO A 18 8.40 6.60 4.88
N PHE A 19 8.86 7.73 5.41
CA PHE A 19 8.34 9.05 5.08
C PHE A 19 9.51 9.97 4.80
N THR A 20 9.39 10.82 3.78
CA THR A 20 10.42 11.80 3.44
C THR A 20 10.05 13.15 4.04
N LEU A 21 10.99 13.80 4.72
CA LEU A 21 10.78 15.11 5.30
C LEU A 21 10.88 16.18 4.20
N ILE A 22 9.80 16.91 3.95
CA ILE A 22 9.77 17.99 2.95
C ILE A 22 10.27 19.30 3.59
N ARG A 23 9.64 19.71 4.69
CA ARG A 23 9.94 20.99 5.35
C ARG A 23 9.42 21.05 6.79
N ARG A 24 9.90 22.06 7.52
CA ARG A 24 9.38 22.46 8.84
C ARG A 24 8.55 23.73 8.70
N ASN A 25 7.38 23.78 9.32
CA ASN A 25 6.57 25.00 9.38
C ASN A 25 7.06 25.95 10.49
N LYS A 26 6.57 27.20 10.49
CA LYS A 26 6.92 28.20 11.53
C LYS A 26 6.53 27.76 12.95
N ALA A 27 5.51 26.92 13.09
CA ALA A 27 5.04 26.38 14.37
C ALA A 27 5.84 25.17 14.87
N GLY A 28 6.85 24.70 14.11
CA GLY A 28 7.71 23.59 14.51
C GLY A 28 7.24 22.19 14.11
N THR A 29 6.11 22.06 13.42
CA THR A 29 5.61 20.80 12.84
C THR A 29 6.38 20.46 11.56
N TYR A 30 6.64 19.18 11.33
CA TYR A 30 7.20 18.69 10.07
C TYR A 30 6.09 18.31 9.09
N ILE A 31 6.35 18.59 7.81
CA ILE A 31 5.56 18.11 6.69
C ILE A 31 6.33 16.95 6.06
N LEU A 32 5.66 15.81 6.01
CA LEU A 32 6.16 14.55 5.49
C LEU A 32 5.50 14.23 4.14
N LYS A 33 6.22 13.59 3.25
CA LYS A 33 5.70 13.00 2.02
C LYS A 33 5.64 11.49 2.17
N GLY A 34 4.47 10.91 1.93
CA GLY A 34 4.29 9.47 1.74
C GLY A 34 4.82 8.99 0.40
N PRO A 35 4.95 7.66 0.20
CA PRO A 35 5.37 7.06 -1.06
C PRO A 35 4.39 7.33 -2.21
N ASP A 36 3.11 7.50 -1.90
CA ASP A 36 2.02 7.89 -2.80
C ASP A 36 2.01 9.40 -3.16
N GLY A 37 2.91 10.17 -2.53
CA GLY A 37 2.99 11.62 -2.70
C GLY A 37 2.08 12.43 -1.79
N THR A 38 1.29 11.78 -0.92
CA THR A 38 0.42 12.46 0.04
C THR A 38 1.23 13.19 1.11
N GLU A 39 0.78 14.38 1.51
CA GLU A 39 1.43 15.18 2.55
C GLU A 39 0.81 14.95 3.93
N TYR A 40 1.65 14.72 4.94
CA TYR A 40 1.24 14.53 6.33
C TYR A 40 1.90 15.55 7.24
N LYS A 41 1.17 16.03 8.26
CA LYS A 41 1.69 16.96 9.27
C LYS A 41 1.92 16.22 10.58
N ARG A 42 3.15 16.21 11.09
CA ARG A 42 3.53 15.49 12.30
C ARG A 42 4.50 16.28 13.19
N PRO A 43 4.33 16.24 14.52
CA PRO A 43 5.28 16.85 15.44
C PRO A 43 6.61 16.08 15.44
N PRO A 44 7.75 16.73 15.74
CA PRO A 44 9.06 16.07 15.82
C PRO A 44 9.09 14.85 16.75
N SER A 45 8.37 14.91 17.88
CA SER A 45 8.34 13.84 18.90
C SER A 45 7.66 12.55 18.43
N SER A 46 6.81 12.62 17.39
CA SER A 46 6.13 11.45 16.85
C SER A 46 6.95 10.73 15.79
N LEU A 47 8.14 11.23 15.43
CA LEU A 47 8.95 10.69 14.35
C LEU A 47 10.07 9.82 14.88
N LYS A 48 10.42 8.79 14.12
CA LYS A 48 11.66 8.03 14.30
C LYS A 48 12.50 8.13 13.03
N LEU A 49 13.77 8.48 13.22
CA LEU A 49 14.78 8.36 12.17
C LEU A 49 14.93 6.89 11.80
N PHE A 50 15.01 6.67 10.50
CA PHE A 50 15.14 5.35 9.90
C PHE A 50 16.36 5.39 8.99
N TYR A 51 17.39 4.62 9.35
CA TYR A 51 18.67 4.57 8.66
C TYR A 51 18.74 3.26 7.86
N GLN A 52 18.04 3.22 6.74
CA GLN A 52 18.14 2.11 5.78
C GLN A 52 18.28 2.72 4.39
N PRO A 53 19.09 2.15 3.48
CA PRO A 53 19.17 2.62 2.11
C PRO A 53 17.76 2.66 1.52
N ALA A 54 17.45 3.70 0.75
CA ALA A 54 16.14 3.88 0.14
C ALA A 54 15.75 2.61 -0.61
N ILE A 55 14.78 1.87 -0.06
CA ILE A 55 14.29 0.62 -0.63
C ILE A 55 13.50 1.03 -1.88
N ASN A 56 14.07 0.74 -3.04
CA ASN A 56 13.55 0.93 -4.40
C ASN A 56 12.88 2.29 -4.68
N GLN A 57 13.61 3.15 -5.38
CA GLN A 57 13.11 4.38 -6.02
C GLN A 57 12.18 4.11 -7.22
N GLY A 58 11.44 3.00 -7.20
CA GLY A 58 10.46 2.69 -8.24
C GLY A 58 9.29 3.66 -8.22
N GLU A 59 8.59 3.77 -9.35
CA GLU A 59 7.37 4.56 -9.43
C GLU A 59 6.27 3.87 -8.61
N VAL A 60 5.79 4.54 -7.56
CA VAL A 60 4.71 4.03 -6.70
C VAL A 60 3.38 4.59 -7.20
N ALA A 61 2.44 3.70 -7.51
CA ALA A 61 1.09 4.05 -7.94
C ALA A 61 0.04 3.46 -7.00
N GLU A 62 -1.07 4.18 -6.81
CA GLU A 62 -2.17 3.73 -5.95
C GLU A 62 -3.03 2.69 -6.68
N VAL A 63 -3.26 1.55 -6.02
CA VAL A 63 -4.12 0.48 -6.54
C VAL A 63 -5.58 0.86 -6.37
N GLN A 64 -6.37 0.80 -7.45
CA GLN A 64 -7.83 0.97 -7.38
C GLN A 64 -8.53 -0.35 -7.03
N ASN A 65 -8.25 -1.41 -7.79
CA ASN A 65 -8.75 -2.75 -7.52
C ASN A 65 -7.87 -3.80 -8.19
N ILE A 66 -7.93 -5.04 -7.71
CA ILE A 66 -7.40 -6.21 -8.40
C ILE A 66 -8.52 -6.80 -9.24
N VAL A 67 -8.26 -6.98 -10.53
CA VAL A 67 -9.24 -7.49 -11.51
C VAL A 67 -9.20 -9.01 -11.55
N ASP A 68 -8.00 -9.58 -11.52
CA ASP A 68 -7.79 -11.01 -11.64
C ASP A 68 -6.52 -11.45 -10.92
N HIS A 69 -6.36 -12.76 -10.77
CA HIS A 69 -5.18 -13.42 -10.22
C HIS A 69 -4.72 -14.57 -11.14
N ALA A 70 -3.43 -14.83 -11.15
CA ALA A 70 -2.83 -15.96 -11.82
C ALA A 70 -1.63 -16.46 -11.01
N ILE A 71 -1.24 -17.71 -11.24
CA ILE A 71 0.01 -18.25 -10.69
C ILE A 71 1.00 -18.34 -11.86
N CYS A 72 2.18 -17.77 -11.69
CA CYS A 72 3.25 -17.92 -12.66
C CYS A 72 3.76 -19.37 -12.62
N ASN A 73 3.57 -20.14 -13.70
CA ASN A 73 3.99 -21.54 -13.73
C ASN A 73 5.52 -21.72 -13.60
N GLU A 74 6.31 -20.73 -14.01
CA GLU A 74 7.77 -20.80 -13.98
C GLU A 74 8.36 -20.51 -12.60
N THR A 75 7.83 -19.52 -11.89
CA THR A 75 8.34 -19.09 -10.57
C THR A 75 7.48 -19.56 -9.39
N ASN A 76 6.30 -20.12 -9.66
CA ASN A 76 5.29 -20.50 -8.67
C ASN A 76 4.87 -19.32 -7.77
N GLU A 77 4.95 -18.10 -8.31
CA GLU A 77 4.60 -16.85 -7.63
C GLU A 77 3.17 -16.41 -7.99
N ASN A 78 2.49 -15.77 -7.03
CA ASN A 78 1.19 -15.14 -7.28
C ASN A 78 1.36 -13.84 -8.06
N LEU A 79 0.65 -13.74 -9.17
CA LEU A 79 0.51 -12.55 -9.99
C LEU A 79 -0.92 -12.01 -9.85
N TYR A 80 -1.03 -10.70 -9.70
CA TYR A 80 -2.31 -10.01 -9.58
C TYR A 80 -2.45 -8.98 -10.70
N LEU A 81 -3.57 -9.00 -11.42
CA LEU A 81 -3.87 -8.02 -12.45
C LEU A 81 -4.43 -6.76 -11.78
N VAL A 82 -3.59 -5.74 -11.67
CA VAL A 82 -3.88 -4.51 -10.95
C VAL A 82 -4.51 -3.49 -11.89
N LYS A 83 -5.65 -2.94 -11.46
CA LYS A 83 -6.22 -1.70 -12.00
C LYS A 83 -5.74 -0.52 -11.15
N TRP A 84 -5.01 0.38 -11.78
CA TRP A 84 -4.47 1.57 -11.13
C TRP A 84 -5.51 2.68 -10.98
N LYS A 85 -5.38 3.48 -9.92
CA LYS A 85 -6.25 4.63 -9.70
C LYS A 85 -5.93 5.74 -10.71
N LYS A 86 -6.98 6.38 -11.25
CA LYS A 86 -6.88 7.45 -12.27
C LYS A 86 -6.30 7.02 -13.62
N LEU A 87 -6.13 5.72 -13.87
CA LEU A 87 -5.77 5.18 -15.18
C LEU A 87 -6.90 4.31 -15.74
N THR A 88 -6.97 4.24 -17.07
CA THR A 88 -7.94 3.40 -17.78
C THR A 88 -7.51 1.93 -17.71
N ALA A 89 -8.46 1.00 -17.88
CA ALA A 89 -8.21 -0.44 -17.87
C ALA A 89 -7.16 -0.93 -18.89
N ALA A 90 -6.86 -0.13 -19.92
CA ALA A 90 -5.79 -0.40 -20.88
C ALA A 90 -4.38 -0.39 -20.24
N HIS A 91 -4.22 0.24 -19.08
CA HIS A 91 -2.98 0.28 -18.33
C HIS A 91 -2.92 -0.76 -17.20
N ASN A 92 -3.84 -1.72 -17.17
CA ASN A 92 -3.79 -2.78 -16.19
C ASN A 92 -2.52 -3.62 -16.38
N GLN A 93 -1.86 -3.95 -15.28
CA GLN A 93 -0.59 -4.67 -15.31
C GLN A 93 -0.61 -5.81 -14.31
N TRP A 94 0.10 -6.89 -14.66
CA TRP A 94 0.36 -8.00 -13.75
C TRP A 94 1.49 -7.62 -12.80
N VAL A 95 1.20 -7.64 -11.51
CA VAL A 95 2.12 -7.26 -10.44
C VAL A 95 2.31 -8.46 -9.52
N LYS A 96 3.56 -8.71 -9.10
CA LYS A 96 3.87 -9.81 -8.18
C LYS A 96 3.41 -9.46 -6.78
N GLU A 97 3.05 -10.47 -5.99
CA GLU A 97 2.71 -10.28 -4.58
C GLU A 97 3.78 -9.52 -3.78
N SER A 98 5.07 -9.76 -4.06
CA SER A 98 6.20 -9.10 -3.41
C SER A 98 6.34 -7.61 -3.72
N ASP A 99 5.73 -7.13 -4.82
CA ASP A 99 5.83 -5.75 -5.26
C ASP A 99 4.74 -4.86 -4.61
N PHE A 100 3.81 -5.46 -3.86
CA PHE A 100 2.79 -4.72 -3.12
C PHE A 100 3.37 -4.15 -1.82
N ASN A 101 3.17 -2.84 -1.63
CA ASN A 101 3.50 -2.15 -0.38
C ASN A 101 2.47 -2.41 0.74
N ASP A 102 1.27 -2.88 0.38
CA ASP A 102 0.18 -3.17 1.31
C ASP A 102 -0.59 -4.41 0.82
N LEU A 103 -0.98 -5.27 1.77
CA LEU A 103 -1.77 -6.48 1.51
C LEU A 103 -3.28 -6.21 1.48
N ALA A 104 -3.73 -5.03 1.91
CA ALA A 104 -5.16 -4.68 1.94
C ALA A 104 -5.88 -4.88 0.59
N PRO A 105 -5.30 -4.51 -0.58
CA PRO A 105 -5.93 -4.77 -1.88
C PRO A 105 -6.12 -6.26 -2.17
N ILE A 106 -5.12 -7.08 -1.82
CA ILE A 106 -5.14 -8.53 -2.00
C ILE A 106 -6.19 -9.18 -1.10
N GLN A 107 -6.23 -8.80 0.18
CA GLN A 107 -7.21 -9.30 1.13
C GLN A 107 -8.64 -8.97 0.69
N LYS A 108 -8.86 -7.75 0.19
CA LYS A 108 -10.15 -7.30 -0.33
C LYS A 108 -10.59 -8.16 -1.52
N PHE A 109 -9.72 -8.37 -2.51
CA PHE A 109 -9.99 -9.19 -3.68
C PHE A 109 -10.43 -10.61 -3.31
N TRP A 110 -9.68 -11.29 -2.43
CA TRP A 110 -10.01 -12.65 -2.01
C TRP A 110 -11.30 -12.73 -1.20
N LYS A 111 -11.62 -11.69 -0.43
CA LYS A 111 -12.89 -11.60 0.29
C LYS A 111 -14.08 -11.51 -0.68
N GLU A 112 -13.97 -10.67 -1.70
CA GLU A 112 -15.00 -10.51 -2.74
C GLU A 112 -15.16 -11.80 -3.57
N LYS A 113 -14.06 -12.46 -3.94
CA LYS A 113 -14.08 -13.70 -4.71
C LYS A 113 -14.79 -14.84 -3.95
N LYS A 114 -14.48 -15.03 -2.66
CA LYS A 114 -15.16 -16.04 -1.82
C LYS A 114 -16.67 -15.78 -1.72
N GLN A 115 -17.08 -14.52 -1.65
CA GLN A 115 -18.51 -14.16 -1.62
C GLN A 115 -19.20 -14.53 -2.93
N HIS A 116 -18.57 -14.25 -4.07
CA HIS A 116 -19.11 -14.65 -5.38
C HIS A 116 -19.18 -16.16 -5.58
N GLU A 117 -18.17 -16.92 -5.15
CA GLU A 117 -18.19 -18.39 -5.23
C GLU A 117 -19.29 -19.00 -4.36
N SER A 118 -19.54 -18.44 -3.17
CA SER A 118 -20.60 -18.93 -2.26
C SER A 118 -22.01 -18.72 -2.83
N ILE A 119 -22.22 -17.67 -3.62
CA ILE A 119 -23.52 -17.38 -4.24
C ILE A 119 -23.81 -18.33 -5.40
N ASN A 120 -22.79 -18.68 -6.18
CA ASN A 120 -22.93 -19.53 -7.37
C ASN A 120 -23.09 -21.02 -7.08
N GLN A 121 -23.04 -21.44 -5.81
CA GLN A 121 -23.12 -22.85 -5.38
C GLN A 121 -24.47 -23.22 -4.74
N THR A 122 -25.46 -22.32 -4.79
CA THR A 122 -26.79 -22.48 -4.17
C THR A 122 -27.95 -22.57 -5.20
N ASP A 123 -27.64 -22.77 -6.48
CA ASP A 123 -28.59 -23.08 -7.57
C ASP A 123 -28.28 -24.48 -8.14
#